data_AF-A0A2M7PQC1-F1
#
_entry.id   AF-A0A2M7PQC1-F1
#
_cell.length_a   1.000
_cell.length_b   1.000
_cell.length_c   1.000
_cell.angle_alpha   90.00
_cell.angle_beta   90.00
_cell.angle_gamma   90.00
#
_symmetry.space_group_name_H-M   'P 1'
#
loop_
_entity.id
_entity.type
_entity.pdbx_description
1 polymer ?
#
loop_
_entity_poly.entity_id
_entity_poly.type
_entity_poly.pdbx_seq_one_letter_code
_entity_poly.pdbx_strand_id
1 'polypeptide(L)' 'MLVERRNNEILVRFSAGIKTSRIQTILDYLRYEELTSKSTASEEDIDEFLKEVKKGRWDRTKEELGLND' A
#
# COMPACT_ATOMS: atom_id res chain seq x y z
N MET A 1 -16.88 -12.70 -15.22
CA MET A 1 -15.50 -12.53 -14.71
C MET A 1 -14.76 -13.81 -15.05
N LEU A 2 -13.61 -13.70 -15.70
CA LEU A 2 -12.80 -14.86 -16.11
C LEU A 2 -11.37 -14.63 -15.65
N VAL A 3 -10.78 -15.59 -14.96
CA VAL A 3 -9.40 -15.56 -14.48
C VAL A 3 -8.68 -16.75 -15.10
N GLU A 4 -7.63 -16.48 -15.89
CA GLU A 4 -6.82 -17.50 -16.55
C GLU A 4 -5.35 -17.31 -16.18
N ARG A 5 -4.62 -18.41 -16.01
CA ARG A 5 -3.15 -18.39 -15.97
C ARG A 5 -2.61 -18.75 -17.34
N ARG A 6 -1.72 -17.93 -17.89
CA ARG A 6 -1.05 -18.19 -19.17
C ARG A 6 0.39 -17.71 -19.09
N ASN A 7 1.36 -18.55 -19.45
CA ASN A 7 2.77 -18.16 -19.60
C ASN A 7 3.34 -17.34 -18.42
N ASN A 8 3.04 -17.76 -17.19
CA ASN A 8 3.45 -17.07 -15.96
C ASN A 8 2.75 -15.72 -15.66
N GLU A 9 1.66 -15.42 -16.38
CA GLU A 9 0.81 -14.25 -16.18
C GLU A 9 -0.59 -14.67 -15.72
N ILE A 10 -1.30 -13.77 -15.04
CA ILE A 10 -2.70 -13.92 -14.68
C ILE A 10 -3.52 -12.93 -15.52
N LEU A 11 -4.40 -13.44 -16.37
CA LEU A 11 -5.32 -12.64 -17.18
C LEU A 11 -6.69 -12.57 -16.50
N VAL A 12 -7.07 -11.38 -16.07
CA VAL A 12 -8.38 -11.11 -15.45
C VAL A 12 -9.26 -10.33 -16.43
N ARG A 13 -10.43 -10.86 -16.75
CA ARG A 13 -11.44 -10.20 -17.60
C ARG A 13 -12.71 -9.92 -16.80
N PHE A 14 -13.23 -8.70 -16.90
CA PHE A 14 -14.48 -8.28 -16.27
C PHE A 14 -15.30 -7.41 -17.23
N SER A 15 -16.60 -7.24 -16.92
CA SER A 15 -17.52 -6.46 -17.75
C SER A 15 -17.22 -4.96 -17.63
N ALA A 16 -17.41 -4.22 -18.72
CA ALA A 16 -17.12 -2.78 -18.82
C ALA A 16 -17.99 -1.88 -17.90
N GLY A 17 -19.04 -2.43 -17.27
CA GLY A 17 -19.93 -1.68 -16.38
C GLY A 17 -19.37 -1.36 -14.99
N ILE A 18 -18.16 -1.82 -14.64
CA ILE A 18 -17.55 -1.59 -13.33
C ILE A 18 -16.82 -0.25 -13.33
N LYS A 19 -17.02 0.56 -12.27
CA LYS A 19 -16.31 1.84 -12.09
C LYS A 19 -14.79 1.62 -12.03
N THR A 20 -14.06 2.31 -12.90
CA THR A 20 -12.60 2.24 -13.04
C THR A 20 -11.86 2.52 -11.73
N SER A 21 -12.36 3.43 -10.90
CA SER A 21 -11.74 3.76 -9.60
C SER A 21 -11.63 2.57 -8.65
N ARG A 22 -12.64 1.69 -8.61
CA ARG A 22 -12.60 0.47 -7.79
C ARG A 22 -11.62 -0.56 -8.33
N ILE A 23 -11.45 -0.60 -9.65
CA ILE A 23 -10.49 -1.50 -10.30
C ILE A 23 -9.07 -1.04 -9.97
N GLN A 24 -8.79 0.26 -10.01
CA GLN A 24 -7.48 0.80 -9.67
C GLN A 24 -7.01 0.37 -8.28
N THR A 25 -7.88 0.48 -7.26
CA THR A 25 -7.54 0.04 -5.89
C THR A 25 -7.16 -1.43 -5.82
N ILE A 26 -7.83 -2.31 -6.57
CA ILE A 26 -7.51 -3.74 -6.60
C ILE A 26 -6.17 -3.96 -7.31
N LEU A 27 -5.92 -3.24 -8.41
CA LEU A 27 -4.63 -3.33 -9.13
C LEU A 27 -3.47 -2.84 -8.26
N ASP A 28 -3.65 -1.77 -7.50
CA ASP A 28 -2.64 -1.25 -6.59
C ASP A 28 -2.30 -2.27 -5.49
N TYR A 29 -3.31 -2.96 -4.95
CA TYR A 29 -3.10 -4.02 -3.97
C TYR A 29 -2.36 -5.22 -4.57
N LEU A 30 -2.75 -5.69 -5.76
CA LEU A 30 -2.02 -6.77 -6.45
C LEU A 30 -0.56 -6.37 -6.71
N ARG A 31 -0.32 -5.10 -7.07
CA ARG A 31 1.02 -4.58 -7.28
C ARG A 31 1.84 -4.55 -5.98
N TYR A 32 1.21 -4.19 -4.86
CA TYR A 32 1.83 -4.27 -3.55
C TYR A 32 2.26 -5.70 -3.24
N GLU A 33 1.37 -6.68 -3.38
CA GLU A 33 1.67 -8.11 -3.14
C GLU A 33 2.81 -8.62 -4.03
N GLU A 34 2.86 -8.21 -5.31
CA GLU A 34 3.97 -8.55 -6.20
C GLU A 34 5.31 -8.01 -5.68
N LEU A 35 5.34 -6.73 -5.28
CA LEU A 35 6.55 -6.06 -4.82
C LEU A 35 7.03 -6.60 -3.47
N THR A 36 6.10 -6.99 -2.60
CA THR A 36 6.40 -7.53 -1.27
C THR A 36 6.56 -9.05 -1.24
N SER A 37 6.27 -9.75 -2.34
CA SER A 37 6.34 -11.23 -2.42
C SER A 37 7.67 -11.86 -1.99
N LYS A 38 8.77 -11.10 -2.05
CA LYS A 38 10.12 -11.53 -1.64
C LYS A 38 10.61 -10.81 -0.39
N SER A 39 9.80 -9.94 0.20
CA SER A 39 10.14 -9.21 1.41
C SER A 39 10.25 -10.20 2.57
N THR A 40 11.34 -10.10 3.33
CA THR A 40 11.53 -10.81 4.60
C THR A 40 11.38 -9.90 5.80
N ALA A 41 11.01 -8.63 5.58
CA ALA A 41 10.82 -7.66 6.65
C ALA A 41 9.67 -8.11 7.56
N SER A 42 9.90 -8.08 8.87
CA SER A 42 8.87 -8.37 9.86
C SER A 42 8.01 -7.13 10.15
N GLU A 43 6.93 -7.33 10.89
CA GLU A 43 6.12 -6.21 11.38
C GLU A 43 6.95 -5.28 12.28
N GLU A 44 7.85 -5.85 13.09
CA GLU A 44 8.76 -5.09 13.94
C GLU A 44 9.72 -4.21 13.13
N ASP A 45 10.25 -4.70 12.00
CA ASP A 45 11.12 -3.91 11.10
C ASP A 45 10.36 -2.69 10.55
N ILE A 46 9.09 -2.88 10.19
CA ILE A 46 8.21 -1.81 9.70
C ILE A 46 7.94 -0.81 10.81
N ASP A 47 7.65 -1.28 12.02
CA ASP A 47 7.38 -0.43 13.18
C ASP A 47 8.60 0.41 13.58
N GLU A 48 9.79 -0.18 13.56
CA GLU A 48 11.04 0.55 13.82
C GLU A 48 11.28 1.62 12.75
N PHE A 49 11.14 1.27 11.47
CA PHE A 49 11.25 2.23 10.38
C PHE A 49 10.23 3.38 10.52
N LEU A 50 8.98 3.07 10.87
CA LEU A 50 7.95 4.09 11.07
C LEU A 50 8.25 5.01 12.26
N LYS A 51 8.83 4.49 13.35
CA LYS A 51 9.28 5.30 14.49
C LYS A 51 10.38 6.27 14.08
N GLU A 52 11.34 5.81 13.27
CA GLU A 52 12.40 6.68 12.76
C GLU A 52 11.86 7.76 11.83
N VAL A 53 11.06 7.40 10.83
CA VAL A 53 10.49 8.34 9.85
C VAL A 53 9.58 9.37 10.51
N LYS A 54 8.82 8.97 11.54
CA LYS A 54 7.88 9.86 12.25
C LYS A 54 8.55 10.62 13.40
N LYS A 55 9.84 10.41 13.67
CA LYS A 55 10.54 11.08 14.77
C LYS A 55 10.47 12.60 14.59
N GLY A 56 10.05 13.31 15.65
CA GLY A 56 9.89 14.77 15.63
C GLY A 56 8.72 15.29 14.78
N ARG A 57 7.94 14.42 14.13
CA ARG A 57 6.74 14.85 13.38
C ARG A 57 5.69 15.43 14.33
N TRP A 58 5.52 14.81 15.49
CA TRP A 58 4.58 15.27 16.50
C TRP A 58 4.98 16.62 17.10
N ASP A 59 6.26 16.81 17.39
CA ASP A 59 6.77 18.08 17.91
C ASP A 59 6.56 19.21 16.89
N ARG A 60 6.83 18.95 15.61
CA ARG A 60 6.54 19.90 14.52
C ARG A 60 5.05 20.21 14.40
N THR A 61 4.19 19.19 14.50
CA THR A 61 2.74 19.39 14.45
C THR A 61 2.22 20.17 15.66
N LYS A 62 2.76 19.95 16.86
CA LYS A 62 2.41 20.77 18.04
C LYS A 62 2.83 22.22 17.86
N GLU A 63 4.00 22.46 17.28
CA GLU A 63 4.48 23.81 16.94
C GLU A 63 3.55 24.51 15.94
N GLU A 64 3.17 23.84 14.86
CA GLU A 64 2.24 24.35 13.86
C GLU A 64 0.83 24.64 14.45
N LEU A 65 0.40 23.84 15.42
CA LEU A 65 -0.90 23.98 16.07
C LEU A 65 -0.91 24.94 17.26
N GLY A 66 0.24 25.51 17.66
CA GLY A 66 0.35 26.35 18.84
C GLY A 66 0.07 25.61 20.15
N LEU A 67 0.32 24.29 20.18
CA LEU A 67 0.14 23.40 21.33
C LEU A 67 1.46 23.15 22.08
N ASN A 68 2.47 23.99 21.84
CA ASN A 68 3.70 24.02 22.60
C ASN A 68 3.45 24.86 23.86
N ASP A 69 3.47 24.23 25.04
CA ASP A 69 3.42 24.89 26.35
C ASP A 69 4.66 25.76 26.60
#